data_AF-A0A4S2R9B9-F1
#
_entry.id   AF-A0A4S2R9B9-F1
#
_cell.length_a   1.000
_cell.length_b   1.000
_cell.length_c   1.000
_cell.angle_alpha   90.00
_cell.angle_beta   90.00
_cell.angle_gamma   90.00
#
_symmetry.space_group_name_H-M   'P 1'
#
loop_
_entity.id
_entity.type
_entity.pdbx_description
1 polymer ?
#
loop_
_entity_poly.entity_id
_entity_poly.type
_entity_poly.pdbx_seq_one_letter_code
_entity_poly.pdbx_strand_id
1 'polypeptide(L)'
;MLHVEYFGEDGHPRHTEVPAAAPDRLTRDGSHTPGATAGDGDVTTIVQNGPTAEKLDIAVIGDGYTAAELDHFHTDARESWDALLGVEPYTAHADLFNVWAIDAVSAESGVSGDPDQGVVRDTALDSFFWCNGTERLLCVDTNKVEDYAAFAPEADLVVVIANSSKYGGAGYNQVSSGLGYDGIATHSGDNAQSGLVAVHETGHSLGKLADEYAYTDQTYTGPETADSNTSVYTEAEMASRQTKWHRWLGEPTPDGGVIGTFEGAAYHTRGIHRPSENSLMRSLGSTEFNLVGREAMVAGFYRHASVLASDTARTATLKRADEVSVRVPDLTGGASVDVRWYLDGEELRKLRGETTVKVARALAAADGGPHRLRARATVRTDAVRDPALRGELTDQRTWRVEK
;
A
#
# COMPACT_ATOMS: atom_id res chain seq x y z
N MET A 1 -19.67 -7.72 10.22
CA MET A 1 -19.76 -6.42 9.55
C MET A 1 -18.35 -5.91 9.36
N LEU A 2 -18.06 -5.35 8.21
CA LEU A 2 -16.79 -4.72 7.83
C LEU A 2 -17.04 -3.22 7.75
N HIS A 3 -16.11 -2.43 8.27
CA HIS A 3 -16.09 -0.99 8.08
C HIS A 3 -15.57 -0.70 6.68
N VAL A 4 -16.34 0.06 5.90
CA VAL A 4 -15.99 0.43 4.53
C VAL A 4 -16.16 1.92 4.29
N GLU A 5 -15.32 2.43 3.41
CA GLU A 5 -15.35 3.81 2.92
C GLU A 5 -15.94 3.90 1.51
N TYR A 6 -16.41 5.08 1.11
CA TYR A 6 -16.74 5.44 -0.27
C TYR A 6 -16.73 6.96 -0.48
N PHE A 7 -16.82 7.38 -1.74
CA PHE A 7 -16.81 8.80 -2.11
C PHE A 7 -18.14 9.30 -2.67
N GLY A 8 -18.56 10.48 -2.23
CA GLY A 8 -19.73 11.22 -2.75
C GLY A 8 -19.49 11.91 -4.09
N GLU A 9 -20.53 12.55 -4.64
CA GLU A 9 -20.46 13.34 -5.90
C GLU A 9 -19.50 14.51 -5.84
N ASP A 10 -19.39 15.10 -4.67
CA ASP A 10 -18.50 16.21 -4.36
C ASP A 10 -17.05 15.76 -4.16
N GLY A 11 -16.76 14.46 -4.32
CA GLY A 11 -15.46 13.88 -4.02
C GLY A 11 -15.14 13.88 -2.52
N HIS A 12 -16.14 14.15 -1.66
CA HIS A 12 -15.98 14.03 -0.22
C HIS A 12 -16.27 12.59 0.22
N PRO A 13 -15.38 11.99 1.01
CA PRO A 13 -15.53 10.61 1.39
C PRO A 13 -16.45 10.44 2.61
N ARG A 14 -16.92 9.22 2.82
CA ARG A 14 -17.90 8.80 3.83
C ARG A 14 -17.68 7.34 4.20
N HIS A 15 -18.08 6.94 5.40
CA HIS A 15 -17.97 5.54 5.83
C HIS A 15 -19.31 4.90 6.20
N THR A 16 -19.34 3.56 6.20
CA THR A 16 -20.45 2.77 6.72
C THR A 16 -20.03 1.35 7.10
N GLU A 17 -20.96 0.57 7.66
CA GLU A 17 -20.73 -0.86 7.94
C GLU A 17 -21.51 -1.73 6.95
N VAL A 18 -20.84 -2.77 6.43
CA VAL A 18 -21.42 -3.70 5.46
C VAL A 18 -21.17 -5.16 5.85
N PRO A 19 -22.01 -6.12 5.43
CA PRO A 19 -21.68 -7.54 5.56
C PRO A 19 -20.44 -7.91 4.74
N ALA A 20 -19.75 -8.99 5.11
CA ALA A 20 -18.60 -9.51 4.36
C ALA A 20 -19.01 -10.25 3.07
N ALA A 21 -20.19 -10.90 3.11
CA ALA A 21 -20.77 -11.59 1.96
C ALA A 21 -21.69 -10.65 1.17
N ALA A 22 -21.79 -10.88 -0.13
CA ALA A 22 -22.78 -10.20 -0.94
C ALA A 22 -24.21 -10.57 -0.46
N PRO A 23 -25.18 -9.65 -0.54
CA PRO A 23 -26.57 -9.95 -0.17
C PRO A 23 -27.17 -11.07 -1.03
N ASP A 24 -27.97 -11.97 -0.44
CA ASP A 24 -28.63 -13.10 -1.12
C ASP A 24 -29.39 -12.70 -2.41
N ARG A 25 -29.91 -11.46 -2.46
CA ARG A 25 -30.62 -10.93 -3.64
C ARG A 25 -29.72 -10.74 -4.87
N LEU A 26 -28.41 -10.64 -4.66
CA LEU A 26 -27.38 -10.45 -5.68
C LEU A 26 -26.67 -11.76 -6.00
N THR A 27 -26.57 -12.67 -5.03
CA THR A 27 -25.97 -13.99 -5.24
C THR A 27 -26.82 -14.82 -6.19
N ARG A 28 -26.23 -15.33 -7.27
CA ARG A 28 -26.86 -16.33 -8.14
C ARG A 28 -26.42 -17.73 -7.72
N ASP A 29 -27.27 -18.72 -7.96
CA ASP A 29 -27.08 -20.14 -7.58
C ASP A 29 -25.97 -20.87 -8.37
N GLY A 30 -25.12 -20.12 -9.08
CA GLY A 30 -23.92 -20.64 -9.73
C GLY A 30 -22.76 -20.58 -8.76
N SER A 31 -22.25 -21.74 -8.33
CA SER A 31 -21.00 -21.79 -7.58
C SER A 31 -19.85 -21.42 -8.53
N HIS A 32 -19.55 -20.12 -8.64
CA HIS A 32 -18.34 -19.68 -9.32
C HIS A 32 -17.17 -20.29 -8.54
N THR A 33 -16.54 -21.29 -9.13
CA THR A 33 -15.43 -22.02 -8.51
C THR A 33 -14.17 -21.49 -9.19
N PRO A 34 -13.31 -20.74 -8.49
CA PRO A 34 -12.13 -20.16 -9.10
C PRO A 34 -11.26 -21.21 -9.77
N GLY A 35 -10.80 -20.92 -10.99
CA GLY A 35 -10.00 -21.82 -11.82
C GLY A 35 -10.78 -22.92 -12.53
N ALA A 36 -12.11 -22.88 -12.53
CA ALA A 36 -12.93 -23.91 -13.20
C ALA A 36 -13.01 -23.73 -14.72
N THR A 37 -12.80 -22.52 -15.23
CA THR A 37 -12.76 -22.20 -16.67
C THR A 37 -11.35 -21.86 -17.11
N ALA A 38 -11.03 -22.12 -18.39
CA ALA A 38 -9.71 -21.77 -18.93
C ALA A 38 -9.48 -20.26 -18.87
N GLY A 39 -8.31 -19.84 -18.37
CA GLY A 39 -7.97 -18.43 -18.15
C GLY A 39 -8.41 -17.86 -16.80
N ASP A 40 -9.24 -18.59 -16.04
CA ASP A 40 -9.69 -18.15 -14.71
C ASP A 40 -8.63 -18.47 -13.65
N GLY A 41 -8.28 -17.46 -12.85
CA GLY A 41 -7.17 -17.49 -11.90
C GLY A 41 -5.78 -17.34 -12.54
N ASP A 42 -5.69 -17.06 -13.85
CA ASP A 42 -4.41 -16.79 -14.50
C ASP A 42 -3.80 -15.51 -13.91
N VAL A 43 -2.49 -15.55 -13.67
CA VAL A 43 -1.73 -14.43 -13.09
C VAL A 43 -0.83 -13.82 -14.15
N THR A 44 -1.08 -12.56 -14.47
CA THR A 44 -0.32 -11.76 -15.42
C THR A 44 0.56 -10.74 -14.69
N THR A 45 1.85 -10.72 -15.02
CA THR A 45 2.78 -9.72 -14.48
C THR A 45 2.52 -8.35 -15.09
N ILE A 46 2.25 -7.35 -14.23
CA ILE A 46 2.20 -5.94 -14.61
C ILE A 46 3.54 -5.27 -14.33
N VAL A 47 4.09 -5.48 -13.13
CA VAL A 47 5.43 -5.03 -12.73
C VAL A 47 6.12 -6.12 -11.93
N GLN A 48 7.39 -6.36 -12.19
CA GLN A 48 8.23 -7.26 -11.40
C GLN A 48 9.62 -6.66 -11.20
N ASN A 49 9.82 -6.01 -10.06
CA ASN A 49 11.08 -5.38 -9.68
C ASN A 49 11.99 -6.32 -8.88
N GLY A 50 11.48 -7.47 -8.44
CA GLY A 50 12.29 -8.47 -7.74
C GLY A 50 11.51 -9.66 -7.20
N PRO A 51 12.16 -10.53 -6.40
CA PRO A 51 11.49 -11.61 -5.68
C PRO A 51 10.43 -11.06 -4.71
N THR A 52 9.32 -11.78 -4.55
CA THR A 52 8.19 -11.38 -3.68
C THR A 52 8.62 -11.20 -2.21
N ALA A 53 9.56 -12.03 -1.74
CA ALA A 53 10.13 -11.89 -0.39
C ALA A 53 10.95 -10.59 -0.15
N GLU A 54 11.18 -9.77 -1.18
CA GLU A 54 11.98 -8.53 -1.11
C GLU A 54 11.17 -7.29 -1.48
N LYS A 55 9.97 -7.45 -2.06
CA LYS A 55 9.15 -6.39 -2.62
C LYS A 55 7.80 -6.35 -1.90
N LEU A 56 7.05 -5.27 -2.11
CA LEU A 56 5.65 -5.20 -1.74
C LEU A 56 4.83 -5.68 -2.93
N ASP A 57 4.06 -6.74 -2.74
CA ASP A 57 3.30 -7.39 -3.80
C ASP A 57 1.83 -6.94 -3.79
N ILE A 58 1.37 -6.37 -4.90
CA ILE A 58 -0.04 -5.97 -5.09
C ILE A 58 -0.72 -6.97 -6.02
N ALA A 59 -1.81 -7.58 -5.56
CA ALA A 59 -2.72 -8.37 -6.38
C ALA A 59 -3.89 -7.50 -6.87
N VAL A 60 -3.99 -7.32 -8.18
CA VAL A 60 -5.10 -6.63 -8.84
C VAL A 60 -6.05 -7.70 -9.41
N ILE A 61 -7.32 -7.69 -9.00
CA ILE A 61 -8.32 -8.70 -9.40
C ILE A 61 -9.45 -8.01 -10.15
N GLY A 62 -9.79 -8.48 -11.36
CA GLY A 62 -10.85 -7.89 -12.17
C GLY A 62 -12.19 -8.58 -11.96
N ASP A 63 -13.28 -7.84 -11.71
CA ASP A 63 -14.63 -8.38 -11.63
C ASP A 63 -15.58 -7.78 -12.67
N GLY A 64 -16.52 -8.57 -13.16
CA GLY A 64 -17.42 -8.19 -14.26
C GLY A 64 -16.75 -8.16 -15.64
N TYR A 65 -15.54 -8.72 -15.78
CA TYR A 65 -14.89 -8.95 -17.08
C TYR A 65 -15.12 -10.39 -17.51
N THR A 66 -15.74 -10.57 -18.67
CA THR A 66 -15.87 -11.90 -19.30
C THR A 66 -14.53 -12.35 -19.88
N ALA A 67 -14.42 -13.63 -20.26
CA ALA A 67 -13.21 -14.15 -20.91
C ALA A 67 -12.80 -13.37 -22.18
N ALA A 68 -13.74 -12.71 -22.85
CA ALA A 68 -13.48 -11.89 -24.04
C ALA A 68 -12.99 -10.46 -23.71
N GLU A 69 -13.03 -10.07 -22.43
CA GLU A 69 -12.72 -8.72 -21.94
C GLU A 69 -11.45 -8.71 -21.05
N LEU A 70 -10.73 -9.83 -20.91
CA LEU A 70 -9.51 -9.89 -20.08
C LEU A 70 -8.40 -8.95 -20.57
N ASP A 71 -8.28 -8.72 -21.88
CA ASP A 71 -7.35 -7.72 -22.43
C ASP A 71 -7.71 -6.29 -21.97
N HIS A 72 -9.00 -6.00 -21.77
CA HIS A 72 -9.47 -4.74 -21.21
C HIS A 72 -9.16 -4.68 -19.71
N PHE A 73 -9.45 -5.72 -18.95
CA PHE A 73 -9.05 -5.79 -17.54
C PHE A 73 -7.54 -5.55 -17.34
N HIS A 74 -6.67 -6.19 -18.13
CA HIS A 74 -5.22 -5.97 -18.04
C HIS A 74 -4.82 -4.54 -18.40
N THR A 75 -5.59 -3.85 -19.22
CA THR A 75 -5.40 -2.42 -19.50
C THR A 75 -5.76 -1.60 -18.26
N ASP A 76 -6.95 -1.83 -17.68
CA ASP A 76 -7.41 -1.14 -16.47
C ASP A 76 -6.47 -1.39 -15.28
N ALA A 77 -5.91 -2.60 -15.16
CA ALA A 77 -4.91 -2.93 -14.13
C ALA A 77 -3.61 -2.11 -14.29
N ARG A 78 -3.15 -1.87 -15.52
CA ARG A 78 -1.99 -1.00 -15.78
C ARG A 78 -2.32 0.46 -15.49
N GLU A 79 -3.49 0.93 -15.90
CA GLU A 79 -3.92 2.30 -15.65
C GLU A 79 -4.14 2.58 -14.15
N SER A 80 -4.67 1.61 -13.40
CA SER A 80 -4.77 1.67 -11.94
C SER A 80 -3.39 1.77 -11.28
N TRP A 81 -2.43 0.96 -11.73
CA TRP A 81 -1.04 1.06 -11.27
C TRP A 81 -0.39 2.40 -11.63
N ASP A 82 -0.59 2.90 -12.85
CA ASP A 82 -0.08 4.20 -13.29
C ASP A 82 -0.67 5.35 -12.45
N ALA A 83 -1.94 5.25 -12.06
CA ALA A 83 -2.58 6.21 -11.16
C ALA A 83 -1.94 6.21 -9.76
N LEU A 84 -1.64 5.03 -9.20
CA LEU A 84 -0.90 4.91 -7.94
C LEU A 84 0.50 5.54 -8.06
N LEU A 85 1.25 5.18 -9.10
CA LEU A 85 2.58 5.73 -9.38
C LEU A 85 2.58 7.24 -9.65
N GLY A 86 1.44 7.82 -10.00
CA GLY A 86 1.28 9.26 -10.20
C GLY A 86 1.26 10.08 -8.90
N VAL A 87 1.22 9.44 -7.73
CA VAL A 87 1.10 10.13 -6.42
C VAL A 87 2.29 9.79 -5.51
N GLU A 88 2.88 10.80 -4.88
CA GLU A 88 3.94 10.57 -3.89
C GLU A 88 3.36 10.02 -2.57
N PRO A 89 4.00 9.04 -1.90
CA PRO A 89 5.38 8.59 -2.13
C PRO A 89 5.54 7.39 -3.08
N TYR A 90 4.49 6.91 -3.75
CA TYR A 90 4.60 5.78 -4.69
C TYR A 90 5.59 6.09 -5.81
N THR A 91 5.52 7.29 -6.39
CA THR A 91 6.44 7.73 -7.45
C THR A 91 7.90 7.57 -7.05
N ALA A 92 8.29 8.08 -5.88
CA ALA A 92 9.66 8.00 -5.39
C ALA A 92 10.13 6.57 -5.05
N HIS A 93 9.19 5.64 -4.83
CA HIS A 93 9.44 4.30 -4.33
C HIS A 93 8.98 3.19 -5.29
N ALA A 94 8.80 3.51 -6.58
CA ALA A 94 8.26 2.58 -7.58
C ALA A 94 8.98 1.22 -7.62
N ASP A 95 10.30 1.20 -7.39
CA ASP A 95 11.10 -0.02 -7.38
C ASP A 95 10.79 -0.97 -6.21
N LEU A 96 10.05 -0.52 -5.18
CA LEU A 96 9.66 -1.39 -4.06
C LEU A 96 8.55 -2.38 -4.42
N PHE A 97 7.84 -2.18 -5.53
CA PHE A 97 6.60 -2.88 -5.81
C PHE A 97 6.75 -3.99 -6.84
N ASN A 98 6.00 -5.06 -6.65
CA ASN A 98 5.56 -5.96 -7.71
C ASN A 98 4.04 -5.81 -7.85
N VAL A 99 3.52 -6.01 -9.07
CA VAL A 99 2.10 -5.90 -9.36
C VAL A 99 1.66 -7.05 -10.26
N TRP A 100 0.64 -7.76 -9.83
CA TRP A 100 0.11 -8.97 -10.46
C TRP A 100 -1.37 -8.78 -10.78
N ALA A 101 -1.76 -8.91 -12.04
CA ALA A 101 -3.17 -8.97 -12.42
C ALA A 101 -3.66 -10.43 -12.36
N ILE A 102 -4.79 -10.67 -11.70
CA ILE A 102 -5.42 -11.97 -11.53
C ILE A 102 -6.76 -11.95 -12.27
N ASP A 103 -6.91 -12.87 -13.21
CA ASP A 103 -8.09 -12.95 -14.06
C ASP A 103 -9.23 -13.67 -13.33
N ALA A 104 -10.20 -12.93 -12.80
CA ALA A 104 -11.43 -13.50 -12.25
C ALA A 104 -12.55 -13.45 -13.30
N VAL A 105 -12.66 -14.51 -14.08
CA VAL A 105 -13.49 -14.57 -15.28
C VAL A 105 -14.96 -14.56 -14.88
N SER A 106 -15.67 -13.47 -15.19
CA SER A 106 -17.09 -13.31 -14.89
C SER A 106 -18.00 -13.89 -15.96
N ALA A 107 -19.19 -14.38 -15.56
CA ALA A 107 -20.18 -14.92 -16.49
C ALA A 107 -20.89 -13.82 -17.29
N GLU A 108 -21.09 -12.66 -16.67
CA GLU A 108 -21.64 -11.47 -17.30
C GLU A 108 -20.65 -10.30 -17.29
N SER A 109 -20.74 -9.47 -18.34
CA SER A 109 -20.04 -8.19 -18.43
C SER A 109 -20.74 -7.13 -17.60
N GLY A 110 -19.96 -6.31 -16.88
CA GLY A 110 -20.45 -5.30 -15.95
C GLY A 110 -20.70 -5.84 -14.54
N VAL A 111 -21.09 -4.95 -13.62
CA VAL A 111 -21.35 -5.30 -12.21
C VAL A 111 -22.78 -4.99 -11.78
N SER A 112 -23.21 -5.56 -10.65
CA SER A 112 -24.57 -5.33 -10.13
C SER A 112 -24.77 -3.86 -9.71
N GLY A 113 -25.96 -3.30 -9.91
CA GLY A 113 -26.29 -1.92 -9.54
C GLY A 113 -25.87 -0.83 -10.55
N ASP A 114 -25.41 -1.21 -11.75
CA ASP A 114 -25.07 -0.32 -12.87
C ASP A 114 -25.86 -0.71 -14.16
N PRO A 115 -26.61 0.20 -14.81
CA PRO A 115 -26.81 1.63 -14.47
C PRO A 115 -27.61 1.90 -13.19
N ASP A 116 -28.56 1.01 -12.86
CA ASP A 116 -29.54 1.26 -11.81
C ASP A 116 -29.47 0.18 -10.71
N GLN A 117 -29.90 0.52 -9.49
CA GLN A 117 -29.87 -0.36 -8.31
C GLN A 117 -30.53 -1.74 -8.49
N GLY A 118 -31.49 -1.83 -9.43
CA GLY A 118 -32.22 -3.07 -9.72
C GLY A 118 -31.47 -4.07 -10.60
N VAL A 119 -30.35 -3.68 -11.21
CA VAL A 119 -29.55 -4.56 -12.06
C VAL A 119 -28.78 -5.56 -11.21
N VAL A 120 -28.85 -6.84 -11.59
CA VAL A 120 -28.11 -7.94 -10.97
C VAL A 120 -27.34 -8.65 -12.05
N ARG A 121 -26.04 -8.82 -11.84
CA ARG A 121 -25.08 -9.50 -12.72
C ARG A 121 -24.46 -10.69 -12.00
N ASP A 122 -24.27 -11.78 -12.72
CA ASP A 122 -23.51 -12.95 -12.28
C ASP A 122 -22.01 -12.73 -12.55
N THR A 123 -21.27 -12.28 -11.54
CA THR A 123 -19.84 -11.93 -11.64
C THR A 123 -18.98 -12.77 -10.70
N ALA A 124 -17.68 -12.81 -10.97
CA ALA A 124 -16.76 -13.68 -10.27
C ALA A 124 -16.64 -13.34 -8.77
N LEU A 125 -16.72 -12.06 -8.40
CA LEU A 125 -16.55 -11.57 -7.03
C LEU A 125 -17.83 -10.98 -6.41
N ASP A 126 -18.95 -11.04 -7.13
CA ASP A 126 -20.23 -10.38 -6.79
C ASP A 126 -20.08 -8.88 -6.49
N SER A 127 -19.29 -8.14 -7.28
CA SER A 127 -19.17 -6.69 -7.11
C SER A 127 -20.52 -5.99 -7.32
N PHE A 128 -20.84 -5.01 -6.48
CA PHE A 128 -22.10 -4.29 -6.56
C PHE A 128 -22.07 -2.86 -6.02
N PHE A 129 -22.71 -1.95 -6.76
CA PHE A 129 -23.04 -0.60 -6.30
C PHE A 129 -24.24 -0.60 -5.35
N TRP A 130 -24.57 0.57 -4.79
CA TRP A 130 -25.71 0.74 -3.86
C TRP A 130 -25.59 -0.05 -2.57
N CYS A 131 -24.36 -0.39 -2.20
CA CYS A 131 -24.09 -1.06 -0.95
C CYS A 131 -24.51 -0.16 0.22
N ASN A 132 -25.18 -0.77 1.20
CA ASN A 132 -25.89 -0.07 2.28
C ASN A 132 -26.79 1.11 1.82
N GLY A 133 -27.38 1.03 0.62
CA GLY A 133 -28.25 2.08 0.07
C GLY A 133 -27.51 3.29 -0.52
N THR A 134 -26.18 3.24 -0.58
CA THR A 134 -25.34 4.32 -1.10
C THR A 134 -24.90 4.01 -2.52
N GLU A 135 -25.36 4.80 -3.50
CA GLU A 135 -25.11 4.58 -4.93
C GLU A 135 -23.66 4.25 -5.29
N ARG A 136 -22.70 4.99 -4.76
CA ARG A 136 -21.28 4.93 -5.16
C ARG A 136 -20.42 3.99 -4.31
N LEU A 137 -21.01 3.43 -3.25
CA LEU A 137 -20.33 2.43 -2.43
C LEU A 137 -20.34 1.12 -3.23
N LEU A 138 -19.18 0.80 -3.79
CA LEU A 138 -18.92 -0.39 -4.58
C LEU A 138 -18.39 -1.48 -3.64
N CYS A 139 -19.24 -2.46 -3.35
CA CYS A 139 -18.87 -3.56 -2.47
C CYS A 139 -18.56 -4.84 -3.23
N VAL A 140 -17.86 -5.77 -2.57
CA VAL A 140 -17.48 -7.09 -3.08
C VAL A 140 -17.81 -8.17 -2.05
N ASP A 141 -17.89 -9.43 -2.46
CA ASP A 141 -17.84 -10.56 -1.51
C ASP A 141 -16.39 -10.85 -1.12
N THR A 142 -16.02 -10.57 0.13
CA THR A 142 -14.62 -10.67 0.55
C THR A 142 -14.11 -12.12 0.61
N ASN A 143 -14.99 -13.11 0.71
CA ASN A 143 -14.55 -14.52 0.67
C ASN A 143 -14.17 -14.92 -0.75
N LYS A 144 -14.95 -14.48 -1.75
CA LYS A 144 -14.61 -14.69 -3.16
C LYS A 144 -13.29 -13.98 -3.53
N VAL A 145 -13.09 -12.77 -3.00
CA VAL A 145 -11.81 -12.05 -3.15
C VAL A 145 -10.65 -12.85 -2.57
N GLU A 146 -10.80 -13.41 -1.36
CA GLU A 146 -9.78 -14.28 -0.73
C GLU A 146 -9.46 -15.50 -1.61
N ASP A 147 -10.47 -16.16 -2.18
CA ASP A 147 -10.27 -17.34 -3.01
C ASP A 147 -9.45 -17.02 -4.29
N TYR A 148 -9.64 -15.83 -4.89
CA TYR A 148 -8.82 -15.39 -6.03
C TYR A 148 -7.45 -14.85 -5.62
N ALA A 149 -7.35 -14.15 -4.50
CA ALA A 149 -6.06 -13.69 -3.97
C ALA A 149 -5.11 -14.87 -3.70
N ALA A 150 -5.63 -16.08 -3.47
CA ALA A 150 -4.83 -17.29 -3.29
C ALA A 150 -4.01 -17.71 -4.53
N PHE A 151 -4.31 -17.18 -5.73
CA PHE A 151 -3.45 -17.36 -6.92
C PHE A 151 -2.16 -16.53 -6.85
N ALA A 152 -2.11 -15.49 -6.03
CA ALA A 152 -0.92 -14.71 -5.70
C ALA A 152 -0.74 -14.64 -4.17
N PRO A 153 -0.42 -15.77 -3.52
CA PRO A 153 -0.48 -15.90 -2.06
C PRO A 153 0.54 -15.03 -1.29
N GLU A 154 1.52 -14.47 -2.00
CA GLU A 154 2.48 -13.51 -1.45
C GLU A 154 2.00 -12.05 -1.48
N ALA A 155 0.77 -11.78 -1.94
CA ALA A 155 0.25 -10.42 -1.97
C ALA A 155 0.14 -9.79 -0.57
N ASP A 156 0.61 -8.55 -0.46
CA ASP A 156 0.50 -7.72 0.75
C ASP A 156 -0.72 -6.79 0.70
N LEU A 157 -1.26 -6.56 -0.50
CA LEU A 157 -2.42 -5.70 -0.76
C LEU A 157 -3.26 -6.25 -1.91
N VAL A 158 -4.59 -6.15 -1.79
CA VAL A 158 -5.52 -6.49 -2.85
C VAL A 158 -6.22 -5.24 -3.38
N VAL A 159 -6.28 -5.11 -4.72
CA VAL A 159 -7.07 -4.10 -5.42
C VAL A 159 -8.07 -4.82 -6.33
N VAL A 160 -9.36 -4.53 -6.20
CA VAL A 160 -10.40 -5.05 -7.08
C VAL A 160 -10.83 -3.95 -8.05
N ILE A 161 -10.81 -4.28 -9.34
CA ILE A 161 -11.32 -3.40 -10.40
C ILE A 161 -12.64 -3.95 -10.90
N ALA A 162 -13.71 -3.18 -10.79
CA ALA A 162 -15.00 -3.52 -11.37
C ALA A 162 -15.11 -2.99 -12.80
N ASN A 163 -15.52 -3.85 -13.73
CA ASN A 163 -15.83 -3.48 -15.11
C ASN A 163 -17.05 -2.54 -15.15
N SER A 164 -16.79 -1.24 -15.07
CA SER A 164 -17.82 -0.20 -14.97
C SER A 164 -17.21 1.16 -15.22
N SER A 165 -17.98 2.03 -15.88
CA SER A 165 -17.67 3.46 -16.01
C SER A 165 -18.31 4.31 -14.90
N LYS A 166 -19.26 3.74 -14.15
CA LYS A 166 -19.93 4.40 -13.04
C LYS A 166 -18.93 4.70 -11.94
N TYR A 167 -18.93 5.94 -11.47
CA TYR A 167 -18.04 6.35 -10.39
C TYR A 167 -18.39 5.64 -9.08
N GLY A 168 -17.40 4.99 -8.48
CA GLY A 168 -17.46 4.49 -7.11
C GLY A 168 -16.29 3.57 -6.77
N GLY A 169 -16.26 3.20 -5.51
CA GLY A 169 -15.19 2.43 -4.90
C GLY A 169 -15.40 2.34 -3.39
N ALA A 170 -14.54 1.56 -2.75
CA ALA A 170 -14.54 1.33 -1.31
C ALA A 170 -13.24 0.72 -0.82
N GLY A 171 -12.80 1.11 0.37
CA GLY A 171 -11.70 0.47 1.09
C GLY A 171 -12.17 -0.41 2.24
N TYR A 172 -11.52 -1.54 2.40
CA TYR A 172 -11.74 -2.54 3.43
C TYR A 172 -10.47 -2.71 4.26
N ASN A 173 -10.33 -1.86 5.27
CA ASN A 173 -9.05 -1.68 5.97
C ASN A 173 -8.93 -2.53 7.25
N GLN A 174 -9.95 -3.36 7.54
CA GLN A 174 -10.04 -4.23 8.72
C GLN A 174 -10.38 -5.67 8.34
N VAL A 175 -10.03 -6.09 7.12
CA VAL A 175 -10.19 -7.46 6.67
C VAL A 175 -9.26 -8.40 7.44
N SER A 176 -9.78 -9.57 7.79
CA SER A 176 -9.00 -10.66 8.38
C SER A 176 -8.75 -11.70 7.30
N SER A 177 -7.61 -11.61 6.62
CA SER A 177 -7.20 -12.58 5.59
C SER A 177 -6.40 -13.73 6.19
N GLY A 178 -6.60 -14.94 5.65
CA GLY A 178 -5.74 -16.10 5.94
C GLY A 178 -4.43 -16.08 5.15
N LEU A 179 -4.38 -15.32 4.04
CA LEU A 179 -3.20 -15.11 3.21
C LEU A 179 -2.27 -14.02 3.78
N GLY A 180 -2.85 -13.03 4.47
CA GLY A 180 -2.09 -12.05 5.25
C GLY A 180 -1.95 -10.65 4.63
N TYR A 181 -2.67 -10.35 3.55
CA TYR A 181 -2.71 -8.99 3.00
C TYR A 181 -3.41 -8.00 3.94
N ASP A 182 -3.04 -6.73 3.80
CA ASP A 182 -3.36 -5.64 4.73
C ASP A 182 -4.74 -4.98 4.51
N GLY A 183 -5.35 -5.18 3.35
CA GLY A 183 -6.63 -4.57 2.98
C GLY A 183 -7.09 -4.89 1.57
N ILE A 184 -8.34 -4.54 1.26
CA ILE A 184 -8.90 -4.57 -0.09
C ILE A 184 -9.30 -3.14 -0.48
N ALA A 185 -8.81 -2.64 -1.60
CA ALA A 185 -9.33 -1.43 -2.23
C ALA A 185 -10.19 -1.83 -3.44
N THR A 186 -11.33 -1.18 -3.64
CA THR A 186 -12.19 -1.42 -4.80
C THR A 186 -12.39 -0.11 -5.56
N HIS A 187 -12.36 -0.18 -6.88
CA HIS A 187 -12.71 0.97 -7.73
C HIS A 187 -13.25 0.49 -9.08
N SER A 188 -13.89 1.41 -9.81
CA SER A 188 -14.35 1.15 -11.17
C SER A 188 -13.21 1.31 -12.18
N GLY A 189 -13.18 0.48 -13.22
CA GLY A 189 -12.12 0.48 -14.23
C GLY A 189 -12.14 1.72 -15.13
N ASP A 190 -13.31 2.07 -15.67
CA ASP A 190 -13.45 3.08 -16.73
C ASP A 190 -13.87 4.47 -16.20
N ASN A 191 -13.39 4.87 -15.02
CA ASN A 191 -13.74 6.17 -14.43
C ASN A 191 -12.52 7.04 -14.08
N ALA A 192 -12.51 8.27 -14.59
CA ALA A 192 -11.39 9.20 -14.44
C ALA A 192 -11.02 9.55 -12.98
N GLN A 193 -11.95 9.39 -12.03
CA GLN A 193 -11.69 9.66 -10.61
C GLN A 193 -11.32 8.39 -9.82
N SER A 194 -11.51 7.20 -10.40
CA SER A 194 -11.32 5.93 -9.69
C SER A 194 -9.85 5.64 -9.33
N GLY A 195 -8.89 6.15 -10.10
CA GLY A 195 -7.48 6.08 -9.73
C GLY A 195 -7.18 6.76 -8.40
N LEU A 196 -7.74 7.95 -8.14
CA LEU A 196 -7.54 8.66 -6.87
C LEU A 196 -8.28 7.98 -5.69
N VAL A 197 -9.41 7.33 -5.96
CA VAL A 197 -10.07 6.46 -4.98
C VAL A 197 -9.13 5.34 -4.57
N ALA A 198 -8.52 4.62 -5.52
CA ALA A 198 -7.55 3.58 -5.21
C ALA A 198 -6.39 4.12 -4.34
N VAL A 199 -5.81 5.27 -4.72
CA VAL A 199 -4.73 5.89 -3.92
C VAL A 199 -5.19 6.17 -2.48
N HIS A 200 -6.40 6.68 -2.28
CA HIS A 200 -6.92 6.93 -0.94
C HIS A 200 -7.09 5.64 -0.13
N GLU A 201 -7.73 4.62 -0.71
CA GLU A 201 -8.00 3.38 0.00
C GLU A 201 -6.71 2.64 0.39
N THR A 202 -5.69 2.70 -0.48
CA THR A 202 -4.36 2.20 -0.13
C THR A 202 -3.68 3.01 0.98
N GLY A 203 -4.07 4.27 1.18
CA GLY A 203 -3.67 5.12 2.31
C GLY A 203 -4.00 4.49 3.67
N HIS A 204 -5.18 3.89 3.77
CA HIS A 204 -5.56 3.12 4.94
C HIS A 204 -4.89 1.75 4.99
N SER A 205 -4.92 1.00 3.88
CA SER A 205 -4.46 -0.38 3.88
C SER A 205 -2.94 -0.47 4.14
N LEU A 206 -2.13 0.35 3.46
CA LEU A 206 -0.67 0.36 3.63
C LEU A 206 -0.21 1.33 4.72
N GLY A 207 -0.71 2.56 4.68
CA GLY A 207 -0.29 3.64 5.58
C GLY A 207 -0.89 3.56 6.98
N LYS A 208 -1.94 2.73 7.17
CA LYS A 208 -2.75 2.69 8.41
C LYS A 208 -3.20 4.10 8.82
N LEU A 209 -3.55 4.91 7.83
CA LEU A 209 -4.08 6.25 8.02
C LEU A 209 -5.54 6.17 8.43
N ALA A 210 -6.00 7.12 9.23
CA ALA A 210 -7.41 7.37 9.47
C ALA A 210 -7.94 8.40 8.47
N ASP A 211 -9.26 8.51 8.44
CA ASP A 211 -9.95 9.53 7.68
C ASP A 211 -9.77 10.93 8.27
N GLU A 212 -9.53 11.90 7.39
CA GLU A 212 -9.34 13.30 7.76
C GLU A 212 -10.60 14.15 7.51
N TYR A 213 -11.66 13.58 6.94
CA TYR A 213 -12.93 14.27 6.77
C TYR A 213 -13.83 14.16 8.00
N ALA A 214 -14.77 15.10 8.08
CA ALA A 214 -15.75 15.20 9.15
C ALA A 214 -17.11 15.58 8.55
N TYR A 215 -18.18 14.95 9.03
CA TYR A 215 -19.55 15.26 8.60
C TYR A 215 -20.59 15.13 9.70
N THR A 216 -20.22 14.62 10.88
CA THR A 216 -21.11 14.64 12.04
C THR A 216 -20.88 15.92 12.84
N ASP A 217 -21.96 16.62 13.19
CA ASP A 217 -21.90 17.75 14.14
C ASP A 217 -21.56 17.30 15.59
N GLN A 218 -21.03 16.09 15.75
CA GLN A 218 -20.66 15.49 17.03
C GLN A 218 -19.22 15.85 17.41
N THR A 219 -18.98 15.89 18.72
CA THR A 219 -17.65 16.04 19.30
C THR A 219 -17.09 14.67 19.62
N TYR A 220 -15.88 14.39 19.14
CA TYR A 220 -15.13 13.22 19.58
C TYR A 220 -14.70 13.41 21.05
N THR A 221 -15.08 12.46 21.91
CA THR A 221 -14.75 12.47 23.35
C THR A 221 -13.94 11.24 23.77
N GLY A 222 -13.47 10.46 22.78
CA GLY A 222 -12.67 9.27 23.00
C GLY A 222 -11.22 9.57 23.39
N PRO A 223 -10.42 8.52 23.62
CA PRO A 223 -9.00 8.66 23.90
C PRO A 223 -8.21 9.12 22.68
N GLU A 224 -6.93 9.41 22.87
CA GLU A 224 -6.00 9.60 21.76
C GLU A 224 -6.02 8.40 20.80
N THR A 225 -6.05 8.69 19.51
CA THR A 225 -6.15 7.70 18.42
C THR A 225 -4.82 6.97 18.20
N ALA A 226 -4.87 5.79 17.59
CA ALA A 226 -3.66 5.04 17.25
C ALA A 226 -3.01 5.54 15.95
N ASP A 227 -3.84 5.99 15.01
CA ASP A 227 -3.45 6.39 13.66
C ASP A 227 -2.53 7.61 13.68
N SER A 228 -1.67 7.72 12.67
CA SER A 228 -0.62 8.75 12.65
C SER A 228 -1.16 10.14 12.32
N ASN A 229 -2.26 10.23 11.58
CA ASN A 229 -2.80 11.48 11.01
C ASN A 229 -4.06 12.00 11.72
N THR A 230 -4.42 11.46 12.89
CA THR A 230 -5.46 12.04 13.76
C THR A 230 -4.96 12.22 15.19
N SER A 231 -5.49 13.23 15.90
CA SER A 231 -5.07 13.54 17.26
C SER A 231 -6.12 14.31 18.07
N VAL A 232 -6.28 14.00 19.36
CA VAL A 232 -7.11 14.83 20.26
C VAL A 232 -6.34 16.04 20.79
N TYR A 233 -5.00 16.04 20.67
CA TYR A 233 -4.16 17.13 21.13
C TYR A 233 -4.20 18.34 20.21
N THR A 234 -4.25 19.51 20.83
CA THR A 234 -3.95 20.79 20.18
C THR A 234 -2.46 20.88 19.82
N GLU A 235 -2.09 21.83 18.95
CA GLU A 235 -0.70 22.07 18.54
C GLU A 235 0.25 22.24 19.74
N ALA A 236 -0.13 23.06 20.72
CA ALA A 236 0.69 23.32 21.90
C ALA A 236 0.89 22.05 22.75
N GLU A 237 -0.16 21.25 22.92
CA GLU A 237 -0.08 19.98 23.66
C GLU A 237 0.78 18.97 22.91
N MET A 238 0.57 18.81 21.60
CA MET A 238 1.33 17.91 20.74
C MET A 238 2.82 18.25 20.75
N ALA A 239 3.16 19.54 20.62
CA ALA A 239 4.53 20.02 20.71
C ALA A 239 5.15 19.74 22.09
N SER A 240 4.41 20.00 23.18
CA SER A 240 4.91 19.78 24.54
C SER A 240 5.14 18.30 24.86
N ARG A 241 4.28 17.42 24.33
CA ARG A 241 4.32 15.96 24.53
C ARG A 241 5.29 15.26 23.58
N GLN A 242 5.72 15.95 22.53
CA GLN A 242 6.54 15.39 21.45
C GLN A 242 5.93 14.09 20.88
N THR A 243 4.65 14.16 20.50
CA THR A 243 3.88 13.02 20.00
C THR A 243 3.27 13.31 18.63
N LYS A 244 2.74 12.28 17.95
CA LYS A 244 2.11 12.39 16.63
C LYS A 244 3.03 13.12 15.64
N TRP A 245 2.52 14.09 14.90
CA TRP A 245 3.26 14.84 13.90
C TRP A 245 3.97 16.08 14.45
N HIS A 246 4.32 16.12 15.74
CA HIS A 246 5.00 17.29 16.33
C HIS A 246 6.27 17.71 15.58
N ARG A 247 6.95 16.79 14.89
CA ARG A 247 8.17 17.04 14.10
C ARG A 247 7.90 17.77 12.78
N TRP A 248 6.65 17.82 12.36
CA TRP A 248 6.19 18.42 11.13
C TRP A 248 5.48 19.76 11.35
N LEU A 249 5.11 20.12 12.58
CA LEU A 249 4.43 21.39 12.88
C LEU A 249 5.15 22.60 12.25
N GLY A 250 4.41 23.41 11.50
CA GLY A 250 4.88 24.59 10.79
C GLY A 250 5.52 24.33 9.42
N GLU A 251 5.69 23.07 9.01
CA GLU A 251 6.30 22.74 7.72
C GLU A 251 5.29 22.93 6.57
N PRO A 252 5.70 23.53 5.44
CA PRO A 252 4.90 23.55 4.23
C PRO A 252 4.58 22.13 3.74
N THR A 253 3.34 21.88 3.35
CA THR A 253 2.88 20.53 2.96
C THR A 253 2.42 20.48 1.49
N PRO A 254 2.62 19.37 0.76
CA PRO A 254 2.33 19.27 -0.69
C PRO A 254 0.87 19.48 -1.08
N ASP A 255 -0.06 19.11 -0.19
CA ASP A 255 -1.51 19.34 -0.29
C ASP A 255 -1.92 20.82 -0.07
N GLY A 256 -0.95 21.69 0.23
CA GLY A 256 -1.14 23.13 0.41
C GLY A 256 -1.13 23.58 1.87
N GLY A 257 -0.67 24.81 2.10
CA GLY A 257 -0.58 25.38 3.45
C GLY A 257 0.60 24.82 4.25
N VAL A 258 0.41 24.68 5.56
CA VAL A 258 1.42 24.18 6.51
C VAL A 258 0.81 23.14 7.44
N ILE A 259 1.63 22.25 7.96
CA ILE A 259 1.22 21.28 8.98
C ILE A 259 0.93 22.00 10.31
N GLY A 260 -0.23 21.72 10.89
CA GLY A 260 -0.72 22.25 12.15
C GLY A 260 -1.65 21.26 12.83
N THR A 261 -2.58 21.73 13.65
CA THR A 261 -3.67 20.89 14.19
C THR A 261 -5.03 21.49 13.82
N PHE A 262 -5.63 20.98 12.75
CA PHE A 262 -6.89 21.48 12.20
C PHE A 262 -8.05 20.68 12.75
N GLU A 263 -8.99 21.33 13.45
CA GLU A 263 -10.14 20.64 14.04
C GLU A 263 -11.05 20.05 12.94
N GLY A 264 -11.57 18.86 13.21
CA GLY A 264 -12.39 18.08 12.29
C GLY A 264 -11.60 16.96 11.63
N ALA A 265 -11.85 15.71 12.04
CA ALA A 265 -11.26 14.50 11.48
C ALA A 265 -12.05 13.28 11.96
N ALA A 266 -11.76 12.08 11.44
CA ALA A 266 -12.37 10.82 11.85
C ALA A 266 -13.89 10.97 12.06
N TYR A 267 -14.56 11.58 11.06
CA TYR A 267 -16.02 11.75 10.99
C TYR A 267 -16.62 12.78 11.96
N HIS A 268 -15.84 13.31 12.91
CA HIS A 268 -16.27 14.27 13.93
C HIS A 268 -15.81 15.69 13.61
N THR A 269 -16.73 16.66 13.66
CA THR A 269 -16.40 18.07 13.39
C THR A 269 -15.64 18.75 14.52
N ARG A 270 -15.62 18.17 15.73
CA ARG A 270 -15.01 18.78 16.93
C ARG A 270 -14.26 17.76 17.79
N GLY A 271 -13.28 18.23 18.56
CA GLY A 271 -12.57 17.43 19.57
C GLY A 271 -11.50 16.46 19.04
N ILE A 272 -11.27 16.46 17.73
CA ILE A 272 -10.21 15.68 17.07
C ILE A 272 -9.67 16.49 15.88
N HIS A 273 -8.38 16.33 15.59
CA HIS A 273 -7.64 17.15 14.65
C HIS A 273 -6.95 16.29 13.59
N ARG A 274 -6.79 16.87 12.40
CA ARG A 274 -5.97 16.40 11.29
C ARG A 274 -4.75 17.31 11.09
N PRO A 275 -3.70 16.87 10.36
CA PRO A 275 -2.44 17.61 10.28
C PRO A 275 -2.46 18.79 9.30
N SER A 276 -3.36 18.82 8.30
CA SER A 276 -3.42 19.88 7.29
C SER A 276 -4.86 20.27 6.92
N GLU A 277 -5.03 21.39 6.22
CA GLU A 277 -6.38 21.85 5.84
C GLU A 277 -7.09 20.88 4.90
N ASN A 278 -6.33 20.29 3.96
CA ASN A 278 -6.80 19.27 3.02
C ASN A 278 -5.83 18.09 2.95
N SER A 279 -6.20 17.00 2.29
CA SER A 279 -5.35 15.84 2.06
C SER A 279 -6.11 14.90 1.15
N LEU A 280 -5.40 14.00 0.48
CA LEU A 280 -6.03 12.87 -0.20
C LEU A 280 -6.91 12.07 0.78
N MET A 281 -6.51 11.94 2.06
CA MET A 281 -7.30 11.30 3.13
C MET A 281 -8.52 12.11 3.59
N ARG A 282 -8.75 13.30 3.01
CA ARG A 282 -9.87 14.19 3.35
C ARG A 282 -10.84 14.38 2.20
N SER A 283 -10.34 14.53 0.98
CA SER A 283 -11.17 14.72 -0.20
C SER A 283 -10.38 14.44 -1.47
N LEU A 284 -11.07 13.97 -2.52
CA LEU A 284 -10.50 13.85 -3.86
C LEU A 284 -10.31 15.20 -4.58
N GLY A 285 -10.65 16.31 -3.93
CA GLY A 285 -10.25 17.65 -4.35
C GLY A 285 -8.75 17.92 -4.13
N SER A 286 -8.08 17.11 -3.30
CA SER A 286 -6.62 17.02 -3.24
C SER A 286 -6.16 15.79 -4.02
N THR A 287 -5.05 15.90 -4.73
CA THR A 287 -4.37 14.76 -5.38
C THR A 287 -3.11 14.34 -4.62
N GLU A 288 -2.93 14.86 -3.41
CA GLU A 288 -1.69 14.72 -2.62
C GLU A 288 -1.99 14.31 -1.19
N PHE A 289 -1.21 13.36 -0.66
CA PHE A 289 -1.09 13.15 0.78
C PHE A 289 -0.36 14.33 1.42
N ASN A 290 -0.77 14.70 2.63
CA ASN A 290 0.03 15.58 3.47
C ASN A 290 1.33 14.91 3.95
N LEU A 291 2.27 15.69 4.50
CA LEU A 291 3.57 15.17 4.93
C LEU A 291 3.48 14.03 5.95
N VAL A 292 2.48 14.06 6.84
CA VAL A 292 2.25 13.01 7.83
C VAL A 292 1.77 11.74 7.16
N GLY A 293 0.85 11.87 6.19
CA GLY A 293 0.38 10.79 5.33
C GLY A 293 1.51 10.17 4.52
N ARG A 294 2.36 10.98 3.89
CA ARG A 294 3.53 10.49 3.12
C ARG A 294 4.51 9.71 4.00
N GLU A 295 4.80 10.20 5.21
CA GLU A 295 5.66 9.47 6.16
C GLU A 295 5.07 8.10 6.53
N ALA A 296 3.76 8.05 6.81
CA ALA A 296 3.05 6.82 7.14
C ALA A 296 3.02 5.84 5.96
N MET A 297 2.84 6.33 4.73
CA MET A 297 2.89 5.51 3.52
C MET A 297 4.28 4.91 3.30
N VAL A 298 5.35 5.67 3.51
CA VAL A 298 6.72 5.12 3.46
C VAL A 298 6.90 4.01 4.51
N ALA A 299 6.32 4.16 5.71
CA ALA A 299 6.31 3.09 6.71
C ALA A 299 5.55 1.85 6.22
N GLY A 300 4.40 2.04 5.57
CA GLY A 300 3.64 0.97 4.93
C GLY A 300 4.46 0.21 3.89
N PHE A 301 5.19 0.92 3.03
CA PHE A 301 5.99 0.28 1.97
C PHE A 301 7.10 -0.61 2.55
N TYR A 302 7.85 -0.11 3.54
CA TYR A 302 8.95 -0.84 4.16
C TYR A 302 8.51 -1.83 5.26
N ARG A 303 7.19 -1.93 5.53
CA ARG A 303 6.63 -3.04 6.32
C ARG A 303 6.77 -4.37 5.56
N HIS A 304 6.69 -4.31 4.24
CA HIS A 304 6.68 -5.47 3.34
C HIS A 304 7.94 -5.53 2.46
N ALA A 305 8.38 -4.40 1.92
CA ALA A 305 9.58 -4.34 1.07
C ALA A 305 10.88 -4.25 1.89
N SER A 306 11.95 -4.87 1.37
CA SER A 306 13.29 -4.84 1.97
C SER A 306 14.11 -3.64 1.53
N VAL A 307 14.88 -3.04 2.46
CA VAL A 307 15.89 -2.03 2.12
C VAL A 307 17.16 -2.68 1.53
N LEU A 308 17.47 -3.92 1.96
CA LEU A 308 18.65 -4.67 1.49
C LEU A 308 18.35 -6.13 1.21
N ALA A 309 18.60 -6.53 -0.02
CA ALA A 309 18.46 -7.89 -0.51
C ALA A 309 19.82 -8.49 -0.90
N SER A 310 19.90 -9.82 -0.99
CA SER A 310 21.09 -10.53 -1.46
C SER A 310 20.81 -12.01 -1.70
N ASP A 311 21.26 -12.53 -2.86
CA ASP A 311 21.24 -13.97 -3.15
C ASP A 311 22.44 -14.72 -2.56
N THR A 312 23.41 -14.00 -1.99
CA THR A 312 24.60 -14.64 -1.42
C THR A 312 24.21 -15.41 -0.16
N ALA A 313 24.30 -16.74 -0.22
CA ALA A 313 23.93 -17.62 0.88
C ALA A 313 24.69 -17.31 2.18
N ARG A 314 23.97 -17.27 3.32
CA ARG A 314 24.54 -16.93 4.63
C ARG A 314 25.13 -18.13 5.38
N THR A 315 24.89 -19.35 4.89
CA THR A 315 25.20 -20.60 5.59
C THR A 315 26.61 -21.12 5.30
N ALA A 316 27.22 -20.70 4.18
CA ALA A 316 28.59 -21.06 3.82
C ALA A 316 29.60 -20.00 4.29
N THR A 317 30.81 -20.44 4.60
CA THR A 317 31.95 -19.51 4.75
C THR A 317 32.50 -19.16 3.38
N LEU A 318 32.50 -17.88 3.03
CA LEU A 318 33.01 -17.39 1.76
C LEU A 318 34.53 -17.24 1.80
N LYS A 319 35.20 -17.62 0.72
CA LYS A 319 36.64 -17.57 0.52
C LYS A 319 37.04 -16.31 -0.26
N ARG A 320 38.33 -16.02 -0.31
CA ARG A 320 38.89 -14.84 -1.02
C ARG A 320 38.44 -14.67 -2.47
N ALA A 321 38.24 -15.76 -3.19
CA ALA A 321 37.84 -15.73 -4.60
C ALA A 321 36.37 -15.30 -4.79
N ASP A 322 35.56 -15.47 -3.76
CA ASP A 322 34.12 -15.22 -3.81
C ASP A 322 33.80 -13.72 -3.79
N GLU A 323 32.56 -13.42 -4.17
CA GLU A 323 31.96 -12.09 -4.07
C GLU A 323 30.70 -12.15 -3.24
N VAL A 324 30.43 -11.03 -2.57
CA VAL A 324 29.13 -10.75 -1.98
C VAL A 324 28.48 -9.65 -2.80
N SER A 325 27.28 -9.90 -3.28
CA SER A 325 26.46 -8.89 -3.97
C SER A 325 25.21 -8.62 -3.17
N VAL A 326 24.85 -7.35 -3.06
CA VAL A 326 23.62 -6.89 -2.43
C VAL A 326 22.81 -6.07 -3.43
N ARG A 327 21.49 -6.13 -3.29
CA ARG A 327 20.53 -5.29 -4.02
C ARG A 327 19.92 -4.29 -3.05
N VAL A 328 19.73 -3.07 -3.52
CA VAL A 328 19.03 -1.99 -2.82
C VAL A 328 18.02 -1.40 -3.79
N PRO A 329 16.90 -0.86 -3.30
CA PRO A 329 15.91 -0.27 -4.18
C PRO A 329 16.44 0.98 -4.88
N ASP A 330 16.01 1.18 -6.13
CA ASP A 330 16.22 2.45 -6.84
C ASP A 330 15.14 3.45 -6.41
N LEU A 331 15.57 4.58 -5.85
CA LEU A 331 14.67 5.57 -5.26
C LEU A 331 14.83 6.92 -5.96
N THR A 332 13.72 7.63 -6.14
CA THR A 332 13.70 8.98 -6.74
C THR A 332 13.14 10.01 -5.74
N GLY A 333 12.71 11.19 -6.21
CA GLY A 333 12.07 12.20 -5.33
C GLY A 333 12.97 12.75 -4.20
N GLY A 334 14.29 12.65 -4.34
CA GLY A 334 15.25 13.06 -3.30
C GLY A 334 15.56 11.99 -2.24
N ALA A 335 14.95 10.80 -2.34
CA ALA A 335 15.34 9.64 -1.56
C ALA A 335 16.56 8.91 -2.20
N SER A 336 17.36 8.23 -1.38
CA SER A 336 18.50 7.42 -1.84
C SER A 336 18.87 6.34 -0.83
N VAL A 337 19.69 5.36 -1.20
CA VAL A 337 20.16 4.32 -0.28
C VAL A 337 21.66 4.44 -0.01
N ASP A 338 22.03 4.57 1.27
CA ASP A 338 23.42 4.62 1.74
C ASP A 338 23.93 3.22 2.09
N VAL A 339 24.79 2.64 1.26
CA VAL A 339 25.39 1.32 1.48
C VAL A 339 26.75 1.42 2.18
N ARG A 340 26.90 0.72 3.30
CA ARG A 340 28.11 0.66 4.12
C ARG A 340 28.52 -0.80 4.38
N TRP A 341 29.82 -1.06 4.36
CA TRP A 341 30.40 -2.37 4.64
C TRP A 341 31.23 -2.36 5.92
N TYR A 342 31.19 -3.48 6.65
CA TYR A 342 31.92 -3.66 7.90
C TYR A 342 32.60 -5.02 7.94
N LEU A 343 33.81 -5.07 8.50
CA LEU A 343 34.48 -6.32 8.87
C LEU A 343 34.62 -6.36 10.39
N ASP A 344 34.04 -7.36 11.03
CA ASP A 344 34.04 -7.53 12.50
C ASP A 344 33.58 -6.27 13.28
N GLY A 345 32.70 -5.48 12.66
CA GLY A 345 32.18 -4.24 13.23
C GLY A 345 32.95 -2.98 12.83
N GLU A 346 34.14 -3.08 12.26
CA GLU A 346 34.89 -1.94 11.74
C GLU A 346 34.47 -1.57 10.32
N GLU A 347 34.25 -0.28 10.06
CA GLU A 347 33.79 0.18 8.76
C GLU A 347 34.88 0.11 7.68
N LEU A 348 34.58 -0.58 6.58
CA LEU A 348 35.41 -0.64 5.38
C LEU A 348 35.14 0.58 4.50
N ARG A 349 35.65 1.76 4.87
CA ARG A 349 35.36 3.05 4.20
C ARG A 349 35.63 3.08 2.69
N LYS A 350 36.59 2.28 2.20
CA LYS A 350 36.90 2.16 0.77
C LYS A 350 35.83 1.42 -0.04
N LEU A 351 34.83 0.83 0.63
CA LEU A 351 33.72 0.08 0.03
C LEU A 351 32.38 0.81 0.14
N ARG A 352 32.36 2.06 0.60
CA ARG A 352 31.13 2.85 0.71
C ARG A 352 30.45 2.96 -0.67
N GLY A 353 29.15 2.67 -0.71
CA GLY A 353 28.35 2.70 -1.94
C GLY A 353 28.52 1.49 -2.87
N GLU A 354 29.46 0.58 -2.60
CA GLU A 354 29.63 -0.62 -3.42
C GLU A 354 28.49 -1.60 -3.17
N THR A 355 27.85 -2.09 -4.22
CA THR A 355 26.82 -3.14 -4.15
C THR A 355 27.39 -4.54 -4.38
N THR A 356 28.63 -4.65 -4.87
CA THR A 356 29.36 -5.91 -5.01
C THR A 356 30.77 -5.80 -4.45
N VAL A 357 31.16 -6.75 -3.60
CA VAL A 357 32.45 -6.75 -2.90
C VAL A 357 33.13 -8.11 -3.03
N LYS A 358 34.33 -8.14 -3.62
CA LYS A 358 35.27 -9.26 -3.53
C LYS A 358 35.68 -9.49 -2.08
N VAL A 359 35.55 -10.73 -1.59
CA VAL A 359 35.96 -11.11 -0.23
C VAL A 359 37.45 -10.80 0.02
N ALA A 360 38.31 -11.00 -0.99
CA ALA A 360 39.71 -10.61 -0.91
C ALA A 360 39.94 -9.12 -0.62
N ARG A 361 39.10 -8.22 -1.15
CA ARG A 361 39.18 -6.76 -0.93
C ARG A 361 38.72 -6.42 0.49
N ALA A 362 37.67 -7.08 0.97
CA ALA A 362 37.20 -6.90 2.34
C ALA A 362 38.24 -7.39 3.38
N LEU A 363 38.93 -8.49 3.09
CA LEU A 363 39.95 -9.10 3.97
C LEU A 363 41.37 -8.53 3.78
N ALA A 364 41.54 -7.41 3.08
CA ALA A 364 42.86 -6.91 2.69
C ALA A 364 43.79 -6.63 3.88
N ALA A 365 43.24 -6.16 5.00
CA ALA A 365 43.97 -5.83 6.23
C ALA A 365 43.67 -6.80 7.40
N ALA A 366 42.86 -7.84 7.16
CA ALA A 366 42.43 -8.78 8.19
C ALA A 366 43.57 -9.77 8.54
N ASP A 367 43.43 -10.55 9.62
CA ASP A 367 44.37 -11.63 9.93
C ASP A 367 44.03 -12.91 9.14
N GLY A 368 44.50 -14.08 9.57
CA GLY A 368 44.23 -15.36 8.88
C GLY A 368 42.97 -16.07 9.38
N GLY A 369 42.27 -15.52 10.37
CA GLY A 369 41.12 -16.14 11.01
C GLY A 369 39.81 -15.98 10.23
N PRO A 370 38.72 -16.57 10.75
CA PRO A 370 37.39 -16.31 10.25
C PRO A 370 36.91 -14.92 10.69
N HIS A 371 36.27 -14.19 9.78
CA HIS A 371 35.74 -12.85 10.01
C HIS A 371 34.26 -12.77 9.63
N ARG A 372 33.60 -11.70 10.06
CA ARG A 372 32.21 -11.37 9.71
C ARG A 372 32.18 -10.15 8.81
N LEU A 373 31.85 -10.37 7.54
CA LEU A 373 31.57 -9.30 6.60
C LEU A 373 30.10 -8.94 6.69
N ARG A 374 29.79 -7.65 6.87
CA ARG A 374 28.42 -7.15 6.97
C ARG A 374 28.20 -6.00 6.00
N ALA A 375 27.13 -6.09 5.21
CA ALA A 375 26.57 -4.96 4.47
C ALA A 375 25.42 -4.37 5.29
N ARG A 376 25.33 -3.05 5.32
CA ARG A 376 24.23 -2.29 5.90
C ARG A 376 23.76 -1.28 4.85
N ALA A 377 22.47 -1.20 4.60
CA ALA A 377 21.86 -0.19 3.77
C ALA A 377 20.85 0.61 4.57
N THR A 378 20.82 1.91 4.36
CA THR A 378 19.92 2.84 5.05
C THR A 378 19.31 3.79 4.02
N VAL A 379 18.00 3.85 3.95
CA VAL A 379 17.29 4.85 3.13
C VAL A 379 17.51 6.24 3.73
N ARG A 380 17.86 7.19 2.89
CA ARG A 380 18.03 8.61 3.20
C ARG A 380 16.92 9.35 2.51
N THR A 381 16.03 9.94 3.29
CA THR A 381 14.90 10.73 2.81
C THR A 381 14.54 11.79 3.83
N ASP A 382 14.11 12.96 3.34
CA ASP A 382 13.54 14.02 4.18
C ASP A 382 12.05 13.78 4.47
N ALA A 383 11.41 12.84 3.77
CA ALA A 383 10.01 12.46 3.95
C ALA A 383 9.75 11.67 5.26
N VAL A 384 10.81 11.31 6.00
CA VAL A 384 10.70 10.60 7.27
C VAL A 384 11.52 11.33 8.34
N ARG A 385 10.84 11.80 9.39
CA ARG A 385 11.40 12.48 10.57
C ARG A 385 11.28 11.64 11.84
N ASP A 386 10.39 10.66 11.92
CA ASP A 386 10.27 9.80 13.09
C ASP A 386 11.52 8.92 13.26
N PRO A 387 12.25 9.01 14.39
CA PRO A 387 13.44 8.20 14.63
C PRO A 387 13.18 6.69 14.67
N ALA A 388 12.00 6.25 15.11
CA ALA A 388 11.64 4.84 15.12
C ALA A 388 11.52 4.32 13.69
N LEU A 389 10.77 5.05 12.85
CA LEU A 389 10.63 4.72 11.43
C LEU A 389 11.97 4.80 10.67
N ARG A 390 12.82 5.80 10.96
CA ARG A 390 14.19 5.83 10.41
C ARG A 390 15.02 4.60 10.77
N GLY A 391 14.72 3.96 11.90
CA GLY A 391 15.32 2.70 12.30
C GLY A 391 14.90 1.54 11.39
N GLU A 392 13.63 1.50 11.00
CA GLU A 392 13.03 0.51 10.08
C GLU A 392 13.54 0.70 8.65
N LEU A 393 13.88 1.93 8.26
CA LEU A 393 14.54 2.26 6.99
C LEU A 393 16.02 1.83 6.90
N THR A 394 16.42 0.82 7.67
CA THR A 394 17.76 0.25 7.65
C THR A 394 17.70 -1.27 7.68
N ASP A 395 18.37 -1.88 6.71
CA ASP A 395 18.64 -3.32 6.71
C ASP A 395 20.12 -3.63 6.82
N GLN A 396 20.41 -4.87 7.23
CA GLN A 396 21.75 -5.42 7.21
C GLN A 396 21.77 -6.91 6.88
N ARG A 397 22.87 -7.35 6.27
CA ARG A 397 23.15 -8.75 5.93
C ARG A 397 24.59 -9.07 6.31
N THR A 398 24.82 -10.25 6.87
CA THR A 398 26.14 -10.66 7.40
C THR A 398 26.51 -12.05 6.90
N TRP A 399 27.76 -12.21 6.48
CA TRP A 399 28.37 -13.44 5.99
C TRP A 399 29.61 -13.79 6.80
N ARG A 400 29.89 -15.09 6.90
CA ARG A 400 31.18 -15.58 7.39
C ARG A 400 32.16 -15.58 6.23
N VAL A 401 33.34 -15.02 6.43
CA VAL A 401 34.38 -14.94 5.40
C VAL A 401 35.73 -15.36 5.96
N GLU A 402 36.60 -15.92 5.12
CA GLU A 402 37.96 -16.30 5.51
C GLU A 402 38.95 -16.16 4.34
N LYS A 403 40.24 -16.09 4.69
CA LYS A 403 41.33 -15.97 3.71
C LYS A 403 41.57 -17.24 2.91
#